data_AF-V4AZI9-F1
#
_entry.id   AF-V4AZI9-F1
#
_cell.length_a   1.000
_cell.length_b   1.000
_cell.length_c   1.000
_cell.angle_alpha   90.00
_cell.angle_beta   90.00
_cell.angle_gamma   90.00
#
_symmetry.space_group_name_H-M   'P 1'
#
loop_
_entity.id
_entity.type
_entity.pdbx_description
1 polymer ?
#
loop_
_entity_poly.entity_id
_entity_poly.type
_entity_poly.pdbx_seq_one_letter_code
_entity_poly.pdbx_strand_id
1 'polypeptide(L)'
;MRIHAGEKPYKCDVCRNSFNWVNNLDVHMRIHAGEKPYKCDKPYKCDVCRNSFNWVKNLDVHMRIHTGEKPYKCDVCRNSFNWVNNLDVQIRIRAGEKPYKCDVCNK
;
A
#
# COMPACT_ATOMS: atom_id res chain seq x y z
N MET A 1 4.92 -23.89 4.37
CA MET A 1 5.07 -22.45 4.71
C MET A 1 6.49 -22.00 4.32
N ARG A 2 6.69 -21.44 3.11
CA ARG A 2 8.01 -21.01 2.56
C ARG A 2 8.22 -19.49 2.74
N ILE A 3 7.94 -18.96 3.92
CA ILE A 3 7.88 -17.50 4.13
C ILE A 3 9.28 -16.89 4.38
N HIS A 4 10.35 -17.69 4.49
CA HIS A 4 11.67 -17.21 4.97
C HIS A 4 12.87 -17.37 4.02
N ALA A 5 12.75 -18.03 2.85
CA ALA A 5 13.94 -18.33 2.06
C ALA A 5 14.34 -17.25 1.02
N GLY A 6 13.50 -16.25 0.76
CA GLY A 6 13.71 -15.33 -0.37
C GLY A 6 13.70 -16.02 -1.76
N GLU A 7 13.54 -17.34 -1.78
CA GLU A 7 13.44 -18.15 -2.97
C GLU A 7 12.19 -17.75 -3.75
N LYS A 8 12.41 -17.33 -4.99
CA LYS A 8 11.39 -17.05 -5.98
C LYS A 8 11.38 -18.17 -7.03
N PRO A 9 10.83 -19.37 -6.70
CA PRO A 9 10.92 -20.52 -7.59
C PRO A 9 10.06 -20.37 -8.85
N TYR A 10 9.03 -19.52 -8.81
CA TYR A 10 8.10 -19.33 -9.92
C TYR A 10 8.59 -18.21 -10.81
N LYS A 11 9.05 -18.53 -12.02
CA LYS A 11 9.60 -17.55 -12.98
C LYS A 11 8.62 -17.31 -14.12
N CYS A 12 8.55 -16.07 -14.58
CA CYS A 12 7.85 -15.69 -15.80
C CYS A 12 8.78 -15.91 -17.00
N ASP A 13 8.37 -16.73 -17.96
CA ASP A 13 9.19 -17.02 -19.13
C ASP A 13 9.27 -15.84 -20.12
N VAL A 14 8.35 -14.88 -20.02
CA VAL A 14 8.27 -13.71 -20.91
C VAL A 14 9.23 -12.60 -20.46
N CYS A 15 9.24 -12.25 -19.17
CA CYS A 15 10.06 -11.14 -18.66
C CYS A 15 11.09 -11.54 -17.58
N ARG A 16 11.22 -12.84 -17.29
CA ARG A 16 12.14 -13.42 -16.29
C ARG A 16 11.93 -12.96 -14.84
N ASN A 17 10.85 -12.23 -14.57
CA ASN A 17 10.46 -11.89 -13.20
C ASN A 17 10.16 -13.15 -12.40
N SER A 18 10.54 -13.14 -11.12
CA SER A 18 10.41 -14.31 -10.25
C SER A 18 9.52 -13.98 -9.04
N PHE A 19 8.69 -14.96 -8.64
CA PHE A 19 7.65 -14.84 -7.61
C PHE A 19 7.79 -15.95 -6.57
N ASN A 20 7.38 -15.64 -5.33
CA ASN A 20 7.42 -16.57 -4.21
C ASN A 20 6.24 -17.57 -4.22
N TRP A 21 5.17 -17.26 -4.97
CA TRP A 21 3.94 -18.03 -5.01
C TRP A 21 3.40 -18.16 -6.44
N VAL A 22 2.82 -19.32 -6.75
CA VAL A 22 2.26 -19.61 -8.09
C VAL A 22 1.10 -18.67 -8.44
N ASN A 23 0.22 -18.36 -7.49
CA ASN A 23 -0.89 -17.42 -7.71
C ASN A 23 -0.41 -16.01 -8.12
N ASN A 24 0.75 -15.57 -7.61
CA ASN A 24 1.34 -14.29 -7.98
C ASN A 24 1.90 -14.34 -9.42
N LEU A 25 2.48 -15.47 -9.83
CA LEU A 25 2.90 -15.68 -11.23
C LEU A 25 1.67 -15.70 -12.14
N ASP A 26 0.60 -16.41 -11.80
CA ASP A 26 -0.63 -16.47 -12.60
C ASP A 26 -1.27 -15.09 -12.79
N VAL A 27 -1.38 -14.31 -11.71
CA VAL A 27 -1.87 -12.92 -11.77
C VAL A 27 -0.94 -12.04 -12.61
N HIS A 28 0.38 -12.26 -12.53
CA HIS A 28 1.35 -11.55 -13.35
C HIS A 28 1.23 -11.89 -14.84
N MET A 29 1.01 -13.16 -15.19
CA MET A 29 0.86 -13.59 -16.58
C MET A 29 -0.34 -12.94 -17.27
N ARG A 30 -1.39 -12.57 -16.53
CA ARG A 30 -2.52 -11.79 -17.06
C ARG A 30 -2.09 -10.42 -17.60
N ILE A 31 -1.03 -9.82 -17.06
CA ILE A 31 -0.46 -8.56 -17.59
C ILE A 31 0.08 -8.78 -19.01
N HIS A 32 0.74 -9.91 -19.26
CA HIS A 32 1.24 -10.26 -20.59
C HIS A 32 0.11 -10.59 -21.58
N ALA A 33 -0.98 -11.17 -21.08
CA ALA A 33 -2.19 -11.42 -21.87
C ALA A 33 -3.02 -10.15 -22.14
N GLY A 34 -2.66 -9.00 -21.56
CA GLY A 34 -3.46 -7.78 -21.62
C GLY A 34 -4.79 -7.89 -20.85
N GLU A 35 -4.99 -8.96 -20.09
CA GLU A 35 -6.14 -9.16 -19.22
C GLU A 35 -5.98 -8.28 -17.98
N LYS A 36 -6.99 -7.47 -17.66
CA LYS A 36 -7.04 -6.79 -16.36
C LYS A 36 -7.42 -7.83 -15.30
N PRO A 37 -6.49 -8.24 -14.40
CA PRO A 37 -6.76 -9.32 -13.45
C PRO A 37 -7.89 -9.00 -12.48
N TYR A 38 -8.12 -7.71 -12.27
CA TYR A 38 -9.14 -7.14 -11.41
C TYR A 38 -10.00 -6.21 -12.26
N LYS A 39 -11.32 -6.34 -12.14
CA LYS A 39 -12.21 -5.27 -12.57
C LYS A 39 -11.86 -4.04 -11.73
N CYS A 40 -11.21 -3.05 -12.33
CA CYS A 40 -10.95 -1.75 -11.73
C CYS A 40 -12.21 -0.88 -11.68
N ASP A 41 -13.37 -1.53 -11.51
CA ASP A 41 -14.58 -0.81 -11.22
C ASP A 41 -14.35 -0.20 -9.84
N LYS A 42 -14.57 1.10 -9.73
CA LYS A 42 -14.53 1.83 -8.46
C LYS A 42 -15.97 2.02 -7.99
N PRO A 43 -16.65 0.96 -7.49
CA PRO A 43 -18.06 1.03 -7.19
C PRO A 43 -18.36 1.97 -6.02
N TYR A 44 -17.38 2.17 -5.14
CA TYR A 44 -17.54 3.01 -3.95
C TYR A 44 -17.20 4.45 -4.28
N LYS A 45 -18.21 5.31 -4.33
CA LYS A 45 -18.07 6.73 -4.64
C LYS A 45 -18.25 7.56 -3.38
N CYS A 46 -17.47 8.63 -3.28
CA CYS A 46 -17.67 9.66 -2.27
C CYS A 46 -18.70 10.66 -2.78
N ASP A 47 -19.81 10.82 -2.08
CA ASP A 47 -20.88 11.72 -2.49
C ASP A 47 -20.51 13.20 -2.34
N VAL A 48 -19.48 13.50 -1.54
CA VAL A 48 -19.01 14.88 -1.29
C VAL A 48 -18.12 15.40 -2.41
N CYS A 49 -17.15 14.59 -2.88
CA CYS A 49 -16.14 15.02 -3.85
C CYS A 49 -16.08 14.17 -5.13
N ARG A 50 -16.98 13.20 -5.29
CA ARG A 50 -17.09 12.28 -6.45
C ARG A 50 -15.87 11.39 -6.70
N ASN A 51 -14.91 11.38 -5.79
CA ASN A 51 -13.80 10.42 -5.83
C ASN A 51 -14.32 8.99 -5.70
N SER A 52 -13.70 8.07 -6.43
CA SER A 52 -14.14 6.67 -6.48
C SER A 52 -13.02 5.72 -6.05
N PHE A 53 -13.39 4.65 -5.34
CA PHE A 53 -12.49 3.71 -4.67
C PHE A 53 -12.86 2.26 -5.01
N ASN A 54 -11.84 1.40 -5.04
CA ASN A 54 -11.99 -0.03 -5.32
C ASN A 54 -12.52 -0.82 -4.10
N TRP A 55 -12.40 -0.25 -2.89
CA TRP A 55 -12.74 -0.92 -1.64
C TRP A 55 -13.49 0.01 -0.68
N VAL A 56 -14.50 -0.50 0.03
CA VAL A 56 -15.27 0.26 1.05
C VAL A 56 -14.35 0.88 2.08
N LYS A 57 -13.41 0.09 2.63
CA LYS A 57 -12.43 0.58 3.62
C LYS A 57 -11.65 1.80 3.15
N ASN A 58 -11.38 1.93 1.85
CA ASN A 58 -10.66 3.08 1.32
C ASN A 58 -11.58 4.32 1.23
N LEU A 59 -12.86 4.13 0.92
CA LEU A 59 -13.87 5.19 1.01
C LEU A 59 -14.05 5.64 2.47
N ASP A 60 -14.17 4.72 3.42
CA ASP A 60 -14.34 5.05 4.85
C ASP A 60 -13.17 5.88 5.38
N VAL A 61 -11.93 5.44 5.10
CA VAL A 61 -10.75 6.20 5.52
C VAL A 61 -10.66 7.53 4.77
N HIS A 62 -11.07 7.58 3.50
CA HIS A 62 -11.17 8.84 2.76
C HIS A 62 -12.18 9.80 3.41
N MET A 63 -13.34 9.33 3.89
CA MET A 63 -14.35 10.18 4.52
C MET A 63 -13.82 10.95 5.73
N ARG A 64 -12.76 10.48 6.39
CA ARG A 64 -12.07 11.20 7.48
C ARG A 64 -11.54 12.58 7.06
N ILE A 65 -11.27 12.81 5.77
CA ILE A 65 -10.88 14.15 5.29
C ILE A 65 -12.04 15.13 5.33
N HIS A 66 -13.27 14.64 5.19
CA HIS A 66 -14.49 15.44 5.18
C HIS A 66 -15.05 15.63 6.59
N THR A 67 -15.02 14.58 7.42
CA THR A 67 -15.48 14.66 8.82
C THR A 67 -14.45 15.27 9.76
N GLY A 68 -13.18 15.35 9.33
CA GLY A 68 -12.07 15.79 10.19
C GLY A 68 -11.67 14.77 11.25
N GLU A 69 -12.18 13.53 11.17
CA GLU A 69 -11.87 12.46 12.12
C GLU A 69 -10.37 12.13 12.11
N LYS A 70 -9.77 12.13 13.31
CA LYS A 70 -8.35 11.84 13.50
C LYS A 70 -8.18 10.78 14.59
N PRO A 71 -8.44 9.49 14.27
CA PRO A 71 -8.46 8.42 15.26
C PRO A 71 -7.07 8.07 15.79
N TYR A 72 -6.00 8.38 15.05
CA TYR A 72 -4.65 8.03 15.43
C TYR A 72 -3.99 9.17 16.21
N LYS A 73 -3.87 9.01 17.53
CA LYS A 73 -3.27 10.01 18.40
C LYS A 73 -1.85 9.63 18.75
N CYS A 74 -0.97 10.62 18.78
CA CYS A 74 0.37 10.47 19.33
C CYS A 74 0.35 10.88 20.81
N ASP A 75 0.56 9.93 21.72
CA ASP A 75 0.51 10.20 23.16
C ASP A 75 1.60 11.16 23.64
N VAL A 76 2.74 11.20 22.94
CA VAL A 76 3.90 12.04 23.30
C VAL A 76 3.64 13.52 23.00
N CYS A 77 2.96 13.84 21.90
CA CYS A 77 2.77 15.24 21.46
C CYS A 77 1.32 15.68 21.35
N ARG A 78 0.39 14.77 21.59
CA ARG A 78 -1.07 14.98 21.51
C ARG A 78 -1.60 15.35 20.12
N ASN A 79 -0.76 15.35 19.08
CA ASN A 79 -1.23 15.50 17.70
C ASN A 79 -2.02 14.27 17.27
N SER A 80 -3.08 14.51 16.49
CA SER A 80 -3.97 13.47 15.96
C SER A 80 -3.90 13.44 14.43
N PHE A 81 -3.99 12.25 13.85
CA PHE A 81 -3.86 11.97 12.42
C PHE A 81 -5.04 11.15 11.91
N ASN A 82 -5.38 11.34 10.63
CA ASN A 82 -6.43 10.62 9.90
C ASN A 82 -5.95 9.27 9.34
N TRP A 83 -4.64 9.08 9.19
CA TRP A 83 -3.98 7.86 8.71
C TRP A 83 -2.87 7.39 9.67
N VAL A 84 -2.75 6.07 9.85
CA VAL A 84 -1.73 5.45 10.71
C VAL A 84 -0.31 5.71 10.20
N ASN A 85 -0.07 5.62 8.88
CA ASN A 85 1.24 5.87 8.30
C ASN A 85 1.77 7.29 8.63
N ASN A 86 0.88 8.28 8.78
CA ASN A 86 1.30 9.64 9.14
C ASN A 86 1.82 9.70 10.58
N LEU A 87 1.16 8.97 11.49
CA LEU A 87 1.64 8.81 12.86
C LEU A 87 3.00 8.08 12.89
N ASP A 88 3.14 6.97 12.15
CA ASP A 88 4.39 6.21 12.11
C ASP A 88 5.56 7.02 11.53
N VAL A 89 5.31 7.79 10.47
CA VAL A 89 6.31 8.72 9.92
C VAL A 89 6.72 9.76 10.96
N GLN A 90 5.76 10.34 11.68
CA GLN A 90 6.06 11.31 12.72
C GLN A 90 6.90 10.69 13.85
N ILE A 91 6.54 9.50 14.32
CA ILE A 91 7.28 8.79 15.37
C ILE A 91 8.72 8.54 14.92
N ARG A 92 8.93 8.04 13.70
CA ARG A 92 10.27 7.81 13.13
C ARG A 92 11.09 9.09 13.03
N ILE A 93 10.49 10.18 12.56
CA ILE A 93 11.17 11.49 12.48
C ILE A 93 11.65 11.92 13.87
N ARG A 94 10.84 11.70 14.92
CA ARG A 94 11.22 12.03 16.30
C ARG A 94 12.31 11.15 16.86
N ALA A 95 12.28 9.86 16.53
CA ALA A 95 13.32 8.92 16.89
C ALA A 95 14.62 9.17 16.09
N GLY A 96 14.60 10.03 15.08
CA GLY A 96 15.73 10.26 14.18
C GLY A 96 16.01 9.06 13.25
N GLU A 97 15.06 8.14 13.09
CA GLU A 97 15.22 6.94 12.29
C GLU A 97 15.22 7.27 10.79
N LYS A 98 16.24 6.77 10.09
CA LYS A 98 16.36 6.84 8.62
C LYS A 98 16.40 5.42 8.03
N PRO A 99 15.23 4.79 7.80
CA PRO A 99 15.16 3.41 7.35
C PRO A 99 15.56 3.22 5.88
N TYR A 100 15.49 4.28 5.09
CA TYR A 100 15.89 4.26 3.68
C TYR A 100 17.22 4.99 3.53
N LYS A 101 18.18 4.33 2.90
CA LYS A 101 19.45 4.91 2.48
C LYS A 101 19.51 4.83 0.96
N CYS A 102 19.96 5.89 0.32
CA CYS A 102 20.29 5.87 -1.09
C CYS A 102 21.66 5.20 -1.28
N ASP A 103 21.72 4.09 -2.01
CA ASP A 103 22.99 3.40 -2.28
C ASP A 103 23.95 4.20 -3.17
N VAL A 104 23.45 5.21 -3.88
CA VAL A 104 24.25 6.06 -4.78
C VAL A 104 24.95 7.20 -4.03
N CYS A 105 24.25 7.87 -3.11
CA CYS A 105 24.79 9.01 -2.38
C CYS A 105 24.96 8.77 -0.87
N ASN A 106 24.67 7.55 -0.40
CA ASN A 106 24.72 7.13 1.01
C ASN A 106 23.93 8.05 1.97
N LYS A 107 22.95 8.81 1.45
CA LYS A 107 22.07 9.73 2.19
C LYS A 107 20.64 9.23 2.27
#